data_AF-A0A7J4K1Q3-F1
#
_entry.id   AF-A0A7J4K1Q3-F1
#
_cell.length_a   1.000
_cell.length_b   1.000
_cell.length_c   1.000
_cell.angle_alpha   90.00
_cell.angle_beta   90.00
_cell.angle_gamma   90.00
#
_symmetry.space_group_name_H-M   'P 1'
#
loop_
_entity.id
_entity.type
_entity.pdbx_description
1 polymer ?
#
loop_
_entity_poly.entity_id
_entity_poly.type
_entity_poly.pdbx_seq_one_letter_code
_entity_poly.pdbx_strand_id
1 'polypeptide(L)' 'MEKEFIEFCTENDNVVYLNKTIGSWDIEVDLIVRNNLELHEFTREIRTRFGHIIGKHTFISIVEDRMLNPLRGKP' A
#
# COMPACT_ATOMS: atom_id res chain seq x y z
N MET A 1 -17.78 -5.24 1.67
CA MET A 1 -16.58 -6.11 1.82
C MET A 1 -15.39 -5.55 1.06
N GLU A 2 -15.16 -5.83 -0.23
CA GLU A 2 -14.02 -5.21 -0.97
C GLU A 2 -14.14 -3.68 -1.04
N LYS A 3 -15.35 -3.16 -1.27
CA LYS A 3 -15.65 -1.73 -1.24
C LYS A 3 -15.24 -1.06 0.07
N GLU A 4 -15.47 -1.71 1.21
CA GLU A 4 -15.11 -1.16 2.53
C GLU A 4 -13.59 -1.16 2.74
N PHE A 5 -12.87 -2.14 2.20
CA PHE A 5 -11.41 -2.14 2.20
C PHE A 5 -10.85 -1.01 1.33
N ILE A 6 -11.43 -0.81 0.16
CA ILE A 6 -11.07 0.30 -0.74
C ILE A 6 -11.34 1.63 -0.05
N GLU A 7 -12.53 1.83 0.53
CA GLU A 7 -12.90 3.03 1.28
C GLU A 7 -11.91 3.30 2.43
N PHE A 8 -11.61 2.28 3.23
CA PHE A 8 -10.60 2.35 4.29
C PHE A 8 -9.23 2.82 3.78
N CYS A 9 -8.78 2.31 2.64
CA CYS A 9 -7.50 2.72 2.06
C CYS A 9 -7.56 4.16 1.53
N THR A 10 -8.65 4.54 0.84
CA THR A 10 -8.81 5.87 0.25
C THR A 10 -9.00 6.99 1.28
N GLU A 11 -9.48 6.67 2.48
CA GLU A 11 -9.64 7.61 3.60
C GLU A 11 -8.37 7.76 4.45
N ASN A 12 -7.33 6.95 4.20
CA ASN A 12 -6.10 6.98 4.97
C ASN A 12 -5.05 7.88 4.28
N ASP A 13 -4.67 8.98 4.93
CA ASP A 13 -3.71 9.96 4.38
C ASP A 13 -2.32 9.39 4.05
N ASN A 14 -1.94 8.24 4.64
CA ASN A 14 -0.67 7.60 4.35
C ASN A 14 -0.71 6.74 3.07
N VAL A 15 -1.89 6.43 2.54
CA VAL A 15 -2.04 5.66 1.29
C VAL A 15 -1.88 6.61 0.10
N VAL A 16 -0.82 6.41 -0.68
CA VAL A 16 -0.49 7.27 -1.82
C VAL A 16 -0.93 6.67 -3.16
N TYR A 17 -0.99 5.34 -3.25
CA TYR A 17 -1.57 4.64 -4.39
C TYR A 17 -2.37 3.42 -3.93
N LEU A 18 -3.46 3.16 -4.66
CA LEU A 18 -4.30 1.99 -4.50
C LEU A 18 -4.58 1.41 -5.89
N ASN A 19 -3.95 0.29 -6.21
CA ASN A 19 -4.01 -0.31 -7.54
C ASN A 19 -4.75 -1.64 -7.50
N LYS A 20 -5.64 -1.86 -8.46
CA LYS A 20 -6.11 -3.22 -8.81
C LYS A 20 -5.12 -3.83 -9.78
N THR A 21 -4.64 -5.02 -9.47
CA THR A 21 -3.57 -5.66 -10.23
C THR A 21 -4.09 -6.85 -11.04
N ILE A 22 -3.42 -7.15 -12.15
CA ILE A 22 -3.60 -8.39 -12.90
C ILE A 22 -2.38 -9.26 -12.59
N GLY A 23 -2.58 -10.40 -11.92
CA GLY A 23 -1.49 -11.30 -11.55
C GLY A 23 -1.75 -12.06 -10.26
N SER A 24 -0.68 -12.32 -9.48
CA SER A 24 -0.76 -13.09 -8.22
C SER A 24 -1.33 -12.32 -7.03
N TRP A 25 -1.65 -11.04 -7.21
CA TRP A 25 -2.23 -10.17 -6.19
C TRP A 25 -3.47 -9.50 -6.77
N ASP A 26 -4.47 -9.25 -5.92
CA ASP A 26 -5.71 -8.57 -6.32
C ASP A 26 -5.59 -7.04 -6.17
N ILE A 27 -4.91 -6.60 -5.11
CA ILE A 27 -4.73 -5.19 -4.74
C ILE A 27 -3.31 -4.93 -4.27
N GLU A 28 -2.75 -3.80 -4.69
CA GLU A 28 -1.52 -3.21 -4.18
C GLU A 28 -1.82 -1.87 -3.51
N VAL A 29 -1.22 -1.64 -2.33
CA VAL A 29 -1.39 -0.43 -1.52
C VAL A 29 -0.01 0.15 -1.24
N ASP A 30 0.25 1.36 -1.74
CA ASP A 30 1.49 2.06 -1.49
C ASP A 30 1.30 3.05 -0.34
N LEU A 31 2.23 3.01 0.62
CA LEU A 31 2.18 3.79 1.83
C LEU A 31 3.41 4.67 1.97
N ILE A 32 3.22 5.91 2.42
CA ILE A 32 4.29 6.73 2.98
C ILE A 32 4.05 6.85 4.48
N VAL A 33 4.99 6.33 5.27
CA VAL A 33 4.94 6.34 6.73
C VAL A 33 6.24 6.89 7.30
N ARG A 34 6.19 7.47 8.49
CA ARG A 34 7.34 8.12 9.12
C ARG A 34 8.26 7.13 9.82
N ASN A 35 7.73 5.97 10.20
CA ASN A 35 8.45 4.96 10.97
C ASN A 35 7.76 3.59 10.89
N ASN A 36 8.44 2.56 11.40
CA ASN A 36 7.92 1.19 11.41
C ASN A 36 6.71 0.99 12.32
N LEU A 37 6.48 1.85 13.31
CA LEU A 37 5.30 1.75 14.18
C LEU A 37 4.04 2.05 13.38
N GLU A 38 4.03 3.12 12.57
CA GLU A 38 2.90 3.46 11.70
C GLU A 38 2.61 2.34 10.68
N LEU A 39 3.65 1.74 10.09
CA LEU A 39 3.49 0.56 9.21
C LEU A 39 2.87 -0.63 9.95
N HIS A 40 3.35 -0.90 11.18
CA HIS A 40 2.81 -1.97 12.01
C HIS A 40 1.35 -1.74 12.37
N GLU A 41 0.97 -0.51 12.70
CA GLU A 41 -0.41 -0.15 13.01
C GLU A 41 -1.33 -0.33 11.81
N PHE A 42 -0.92 0.14 10.64
CA PHE A 42 -1.68 -0.04 9.40
C PHE A 42 -1.89 -1.52 9.06
N THR A 43 -0.81 -2.31 9.07
CA THR A 43 -0.89 -3.76 8.78
C THR A 43 -1.71 -4.53 9.83
N ARG A 44 -1.64 -4.12 11.11
CA ARG A 44 -2.51 -4.65 12.17
C ARG A 44 -3.97 -4.32 11.90
N GLU A 45 -4.28 -3.09 11.52
CA GLU A 45 -5.66 -2.68 11.21
C GLU A 45 -6.23 -3.50 10.05
N ILE A 46 -5.46 -3.67 8.98
CA ILE A 46 -5.83 -4.52 7.85
C ILE A 46 -6.17 -5.93 8.31
N ARG A 47 -5.30 -6.56 9.11
CA ARG A 47 -5.51 -7.93 9.60
C ARG A 47 -6.73 -8.04 10.51
N THR A 48 -6.93 -7.07 11.39
CA THR A 48 -8.02 -7.10 12.37
C THR A 48 -9.39 -6.84 11.74
N ARG A 49 -9.48 -5.87 10.82
CA ARG A 49 -10.74 -5.47 10.17
C ARG A 49 -11.08 -6.32 8.95
N PHE A 50 -10.07 -6.70 8.16
CA PHE A 50 -10.26 -7.32 6.85
C PHE A 50 -9.62 -8.71 6.72
N GLY A 51 -9.07 -9.28 7.79
CA GLY A 51 -8.45 -10.61 7.77
C GLY A 51 -9.38 -11.75 7.35
N HIS A 52 -10.69 -11.54 7.38
CA HIS A 52 -11.69 -12.50 6.91
C HIS A 52 -11.84 -12.53 5.37
N ILE A 53 -11.42 -11.49 4.66
CA ILE A 53 -11.41 -11.43 3.18
C ILE A 53 -9.99 -11.47 2.59
N ILE A 54 -8.96 -11.22 3.39
CA ILE A 54 -7.56 -11.23 2.93
C ILE A 54 -6.95 -12.61 3.13
N GLY A 55 -6.81 -13.37 2.04
CA GLY A 55 -6.15 -14.68 2.06
C GLY A 55 -4.64 -14.60 2.25
N LYS A 56 -3.98 -13.60 1.65
CA LYS A 56 -2.53 -13.39 1.71
C LYS A 56 -2.22 -11.90 1.66
N HIS A 57 -1.26 -11.44 2.46
CA HIS A 57 -0.67 -10.10 2.36
C HIS A 57 0.84 -10.17 2.55
N THR A 58 1.56 -9.24 1.94
CA THR A 58 3.00 -9.01 2.14
C THR A 58 3.25 -7.52 2.04
N PHE A 59 4.35 -7.03 2.62
CA PHE A 59 4.83 -5.67 2.37
C PHE A 59 6.28 -5.72 1.93
N ILE A 60 6.69 -4.69 1.19
CA ILE A 60 8.09 -4.43 0.84
C ILE A 60 8.37 -3.03 1.36
N SER A 61 9.43 -2.89 2.17
CA SER A 61 9.83 -1.59 2.69
C SER A 61 10.88 -0.94 1.80
N ILE A 62 10.57 0.26 1.31
CA ILE A 62 11.49 1.10 0.55
C ILE A 62 11.98 2.21 1.48
N VAL A 63 13.28 2.21 1.80
CA VAL A 63 13.91 3.19 2.71
C VAL A 63 14.61 4.31 1.93
N GLU A 64 15.08 4.01 0.72
CA GLU A 64 15.65 4.97 -0.22
C GLU A 64 14.97 4.75 -1.56
N ASP A 65 14.23 5.75 -2.03
CA ASP A 65 13.71 5.78 -3.39
C ASP A 65 14.60 6.71 -4.23
N ARG A 66 15.06 6.21 -5.37
CA ARG A 66 15.74 7.00 -6.39
C ARG A 66 14.85 7.04 -7.61
N MET A 67 14.01 8.07 -7.67
CA MET A 67 13.27 8.36 -8.89
C MET A 67 14.25 8.68 -10.02
N LEU A 68 14.20 7.88 -11.09
CA LEU A 68 14.75 8.31 -12.37
C LEU A 68 13.98 9.57 -12.77
N ASN A 69 14.67 10.71 -12.80
CA ASN A 69 14.04 11.94 -13.29
C ASN A 69 13.66 11.70 -14.77
N PRO A 70 12.36 11.68 -15.13
CA PRO A 70 11.92 11.45 -16.50
C PRO A 70 12.37 12.56 -17.48
N LEU A 71 12.93 13.66 -16.95
CA LEU A 71 13.54 14.75 -17.71
C LEU A 71 15.08 14.67 -17.78
N ARG A 72 15.76 13.75 -17.06
CA ARG A 72 17.22 13.51 -17.16
C ARG A 72 17.57 12.60 -18.34
N GLY A 73 16.95 12.83 -19.48
CA GLY A 73 17.11 12.02 -20.68
C GLY A 73 16.56 12.69 -21.94
N LYS A 74 17.06 13.87 -22.28
CA LYS A 74 17.25 14.23 -23.69
C LYS A 74 18.72 14.64 -23.85
N PRO A 75 19.51 13.98 -24.72
CA PRO A 75 20.78 14.55 -25.14
C PRO A 75 20.57 15.92 -25.80
#